data_AF-A0A2G2CG43-F1
#
_entry.id   AF-A0A2G2CG43-F1
#
_cell.length_a   1.000
_cell.length_b   1.000
_cell.length_c   1.000
_cell.angle_alpha   90.00
_cell.angle_beta   90.00
_cell.angle_gamma   90.00
#
_symmetry.space_group_name_H-M   'P 1'
#
loop_
_entity.id
_entity.type
_entity.pdbx_description
1 polymer ?
#
loop_
_entity_poly.entity_id
_entity_poly.type
_entity_poly.pdbx_seq_one_letter_code
_entity_poly.pdbx_strand_id
1 'polypeptide(L)'
;MEKKPKHTRNQPDELTKVVLYGPESTGKTTLAKQLAEHYKTLWVPEFMRDYLQKKWDFEKKLVEKEDLIPIAKGQLKLEMEALQQVQNLLIYDTNLLELKVYTEYYYNGFCPIEIKKEATKNKFSIYLLTYVDTPWEADDLRDRPENREEMFRIFEAELKTHNFPYEVLKGNEKERFENAVKIIDELLKKK
;
A
#
# COMPACT_ATOMS: atom_id res chain seq x y z
N MET A 1 -53.59 -3.22 13.18
CA MET A 1 -52.28 -3.29 13.88
C MET A 1 -51.36 -4.17 13.05
N GLU A 2 -50.67 -3.60 12.08
CA GLU A 2 -49.72 -4.35 11.24
C GLU A 2 -48.33 -4.29 11.89
N LYS A 3 -47.82 -5.46 12.28
CA LYS A 3 -46.46 -5.63 12.78
C LYS A 3 -45.51 -5.52 11.58
N LYS A 4 -44.81 -4.39 11.44
CA LYS A 4 -43.67 -4.27 10.52
C LYS A 4 -42.53 -5.19 10.99
N PRO A 5 -41.93 -6.02 10.12
CA PRO A 5 -40.81 -6.86 10.50
C PRO A 5 -39.58 -6.00 10.82
N LYS A 6 -38.96 -6.27 11.97
CA LYS A 6 -37.66 -5.70 12.35
C LYS A 6 -36.60 -6.29 11.42
N HIS A 7 -36.20 -5.54 10.39
CA HIS A 7 -34.95 -5.77 9.70
C HIS A 7 -33.82 -5.10 10.50
N THR A 8 -33.33 -5.79 11.52
CA THR A 8 -31.97 -5.54 12.03
C THR A 8 -31.02 -6.15 11.00
N ARG A 9 -30.67 -5.37 9.97
CA ARG A 9 -29.44 -5.66 9.23
C ARG A 9 -28.30 -5.35 10.21
N ASN A 10 -27.67 -6.39 10.75
CA ASN A 10 -26.33 -6.27 11.31
C ASN A 10 -25.48 -5.56 10.26
N GLN A 11 -24.83 -4.45 10.63
CA GLN A 11 -23.81 -3.85 9.77
C GLN A 11 -22.77 -4.93 9.47
N PRO A 12 -22.37 -5.16 8.21
CA PRO A 12 -21.22 -6.02 7.96
C PRO A 12 -20.02 -5.39 8.66
N ASP A 13 -19.29 -6.18 9.44
CA ASP A 13 -18.05 -5.72 10.08
C ASP A 13 -17.16 -5.09 8.99
N GLU A 14 -16.89 -3.78 9.10
CA GLU A 14 -16.24 -2.99 8.06
C GLU A 14 -14.92 -3.66 7.65
N LEU A 15 -14.75 -4.06 6.39
CA LEU A 15 -13.55 -4.73 5.87
C LEU A 15 -12.26 -4.08 6.40
N THR A 16 -11.39 -4.85 7.06
CA THR A 16 -10.09 -4.34 7.55
C THR A 16 -9.17 -4.17 6.36
N LYS A 17 -8.68 -2.95 6.13
CA LYS A 17 -7.78 -2.64 5.01
C LYS A 17 -6.42 -2.23 5.54
N VAL A 18 -5.41 -3.04 5.29
CA VAL A 18 -4.04 -2.84 5.79
C VAL A 18 -3.13 -2.52 4.61
N VAL A 19 -2.46 -1.38 4.67
CA VAL A 19 -1.54 -0.96 3.60
C VAL A 19 -0.11 -1.16 4.06
N LEU A 20 0.67 -1.95 3.31
CA LEU A 20 2.12 -1.96 3.42
C LEU A 20 2.65 -0.77 2.63
N TYR A 21 3.38 0.08 3.32
CA TYR A 21 3.76 1.39 2.80
C TYR A 21 5.21 1.69 3.15
N GLY A 22 5.89 2.50 2.34
CA GLY A 22 7.26 2.91 2.60
C GLY A 22 8.12 2.92 1.34
N PRO A 23 9.40 3.29 1.50
CA PRO A 23 10.35 3.32 0.40
C PRO A 23 10.53 1.96 -0.29
N GLU A 24 11.23 1.96 -1.42
CA GLU A 24 11.61 0.75 -2.12
C GLU A 24 12.64 -0.07 -1.33
N SER A 25 12.74 -1.36 -1.66
CA SER A 25 13.71 -2.28 -1.04
C SER A 25 13.55 -2.44 0.48
N THR A 26 12.32 -2.35 0.99
CA THR A 26 11.99 -2.54 2.42
C THR A 26 11.18 -3.82 2.69
N GLY A 27 11.03 -4.70 1.70
CA GLY A 27 10.39 -6.01 1.88
C GLY A 27 8.85 -6.01 1.92
N LYS A 28 8.19 -4.95 1.44
CA LYS A 28 6.72 -4.84 1.40
C LYS A 28 6.06 -6.03 0.71
N THR A 29 6.48 -6.37 -0.51
CA THR A 29 5.91 -7.49 -1.27
C THR A 29 6.09 -8.84 -0.60
N THR A 30 7.25 -9.09 0.03
CA THR A 30 7.48 -10.32 0.79
C THR A 30 6.51 -10.39 1.98
N LEU A 31 6.41 -9.31 2.74
CA LEU A 31 5.50 -9.22 3.87
C LEU A 31 4.02 -9.34 3.44
N ALA A 32 3.64 -8.78 2.30
CA ALA A 32 2.27 -8.86 1.76
C ALA A 32 1.86 -10.31 1.52
N LYS A 33 2.74 -11.07 0.86
CA LYS A 33 2.54 -12.49 0.56
C LYS A 33 2.44 -13.31 1.84
N GLN A 34 3.34 -13.07 2.79
CA GLN A 34 3.33 -13.76 4.09
C GLN A 34 2.05 -13.51 4.88
N LEU A 35 1.60 -12.25 4.95
CA LEU A 35 0.37 -11.88 5.66
C LEU A 35 -0.86 -12.48 4.97
N ALA A 36 -0.92 -12.43 3.64
CA ALA A 36 -2.01 -13.02 2.88
C ALA A 36 -2.11 -14.54 3.09
N GLU A 37 -0.98 -15.24 3.07
CA GLU A 37 -0.91 -16.67 3.36
C GLU A 37 -1.35 -16.97 4.81
N HIS A 38 -0.83 -16.23 5.78
CA HIS A 38 -1.15 -16.39 7.20
C HIS A 38 -2.63 -16.21 7.49
N TYR A 39 -3.24 -15.15 6.98
CA TYR A 39 -4.66 -14.83 7.20
C TYR A 39 -5.60 -15.50 6.21
N LYS A 40 -5.07 -16.27 5.25
CA LYS A 40 -5.84 -16.88 4.15
C LYS A 40 -6.72 -15.86 3.43
N THR A 41 -6.12 -14.72 3.11
CA THR A 41 -6.77 -13.61 2.40
C THR A 41 -5.99 -13.23 1.13
N LEU A 42 -6.48 -12.25 0.39
CA LEU A 42 -5.80 -11.69 -0.76
C LEU A 42 -4.90 -10.52 -0.38
N TRP A 43 -3.92 -10.25 -1.25
CA TRP A 43 -3.22 -8.98 -1.29
C TRP A 43 -3.35 -8.34 -2.68
N VAL A 44 -3.32 -7.01 -2.71
CA VAL A 44 -3.22 -6.22 -3.95
C VAL A 44 -1.74 -6.01 -4.24
N PRO A 45 -1.20 -6.45 -5.40
CA PRO A 45 0.20 -6.22 -5.75
C PRO A 45 0.45 -4.82 -6.31
N GLU A 46 1.73 -4.46 -6.42
CA GLU A 46 2.17 -3.12 -6.83
C GLU A 46 2.13 -3.03 -8.36
N PHE A 47 1.11 -2.36 -8.89
CA PHE A 47 0.93 -2.26 -10.34
C PHE A 47 2.10 -1.53 -11.01
N MET A 48 2.65 -0.50 -10.34
CA MET A 48 3.77 0.30 -10.86
C MET A 48 4.97 -0.59 -11.20
N ARG A 49 5.32 -1.55 -10.33
CA ARG A 49 6.46 -2.44 -10.53
C ARG A 49 6.30 -3.27 -11.80
N ASP A 50 5.16 -3.94 -11.95
CA ASP A 50 4.87 -4.78 -13.11
C ASP A 50 4.80 -3.97 -14.41
N TYR A 51 4.24 -2.76 -14.34
CA TYR A 51 4.14 -1.85 -15.47
C TYR A 51 5.53 -1.42 -15.97
N LEU A 52 6.38 -0.95 -15.05
CA LEU A 52 7.71 -0.45 -15.39
C LEU A 52 8.65 -1.57 -15.82
N GLN A 53 8.56 -2.76 -15.22
CA GLN A 53 9.34 -3.91 -15.69
C GLN A 53 9.02 -4.25 -17.15
N LYS A 54 7.73 -4.30 -17.52
CA LYS A 54 7.32 -4.53 -18.92
C LYS A 54 7.86 -3.44 -19.84
N LYS A 55 7.72 -2.17 -19.46
CA LYS A 55 8.24 -1.04 -20.24
C LYS A 55 9.76 -1.15 -20.44
N TRP A 56 10.49 -1.51 -19.40
CA TRP A 56 11.94 -1.73 -19.48
C TRP A 56 12.31 -2.92 -20.38
N ASP A 57 11.59 -4.03 -20.28
CA ASP A 57 11.85 -5.24 -21.05
C ASP A 57 11.64 -5.02 -22.56
N PHE A 58 10.59 -4.29 -22.93
CA PHE A 58 10.22 -4.05 -24.34
C PHE A 58 10.82 -2.78 -24.95
N GLU A 59 10.92 -1.70 -24.19
CA GLU A 59 11.32 -0.38 -24.71
C GLU A 59 12.66 0.12 -24.17
N LYS A 60 13.20 -0.51 -23.11
CA LYS A 60 14.41 -0.04 -22.39
C LYS A 60 14.29 1.41 -21.91
N LYS A 61 13.09 1.79 -21.45
CA LYS A 61 12.78 3.13 -20.93
C LYS A 61 12.36 3.07 -19.46
N LEU A 62 12.68 4.15 -18.75
CA LEU A 62 12.23 4.39 -17.38
C LEU A 62 10.82 5.01 -17.36
N VAL A 63 10.34 5.31 -16.15
CA VAL A 63 9.07 5.99 -15.92
C VAL A 63 9.07 7.39 -16.53
N GLU A 64 7.98 7.74 -17.19
CA GLU A 64 7.69 9.06 -17.76
C GLU A 64 6.37 9.60 -17.18
N LYS A 65 6.10 10.90 -17.36
CA LYS A 65 4.89 11.54 -16.76
C LYS A 65 3.60 10.96 -17.33
N GLU A 66 3.63 10.53 -18.58
CA GLU A 66 2.51 9.95 -19.31
C GLU A 66 2.12 8.58 -18.75
N ASP A 67 3.02 7.90 -18.04
CA ASP A 67 2.77 6.60 -17.41
C ASP A 67 1.95 6.71 -16.11
N LEU A 68 1.98 7.88 -15.46
CA LEU A 68 1.44 8.07 -14.10
C LEU A 68 -0.07 7.76 -14.01
N ILE A 69 -0.86 8.26 -14.96
CA ILE A 69 -2.31 8.02 -14.99
C ILE A 69 -2.64 6.56 -15.34
N PRO A 70 -2.00 5.93 -16.36
CA PRO A 70 -2.10 4.48 -16.58
C PRO A 70 -1.79 3.64 -15.33
N ILE A 71 -0.69 3.93 -14.63
CA ILE A 71 -0.28 3.23 -13.41
C ILE A 71 -1.35 3.38 -12.33
N ALA A 72 -1.83 4.61 -12.10
CA ALA A 72 -2.85 4.86 -11.10
C ALA A 72 -4.17 4.11 -11.38
N LYS A 73 -4.61 4.11 -12.65
CA LYS A 73 -5.80 3.34 -13.08
C LYS A 73 -5.61 1.84 -12.90
N GLY A 74 -4.41 1.34 -13.22
CA GLY A 74 -4.06 -0.06 -13.03
C GLY A 74 -4.13 -0.48 -11.56
N GLN A 75 -3.53 0.31 -10.66
CA GLN A 75 -3.60 0.08 -9.22
C GLN A 75 -5.05 0.05 -8.72
N LEU A 76 -5.85 1.07 -9.05
CA LEU A 76 -7.26 1.12 -8.63
C LEU A 76 -8.09 -0.06 -9.14
N LYS A 77 -7.80 -0.54 -10.35
CA LYS A 77 -8.46 -1.71 -10.91
C LYS A 77 -8.14 -2.97 -10.08
N LEU A 78 -6.88 -3.20 -9.75
CA LEU A 78 -6.48 -4.33 -8.89
C LEU A 78 -7.12 -4.24 -7.50
N GLU A 79 -7.16 -3.04 -6.91
CA GLU A 79 -7.82 -2.82 -5.62
C GLU A 79 -9.31 -3.18 -5.68
N MET A 80 -10.02 -2.74 -6.73
CA MET A 80 -11.45 -3.04 -6.91
C MET A 80 -11.71 -4.53 -7.11
N GLU A 81 -10.88 -5.22 -7.88
CA GLU A 81 -11.01 -6.67 -8.13
C GLU A 81 -10.79 -7.49 -6.85
N ALA A 82 -9.81 -7.11 -6.02
CA ALA A 82 -9.56 -7.79 -4.74
C ALA A 82 -10.68 -7.53 -3.72
N LEU A 83 -11.20 -6.31 -3.67
CA LEU A 83 -12.31 -5.92 -2.77
C LEU A 83 -13.59 -6.75 -2.99
N GLN A 84 -13.81 -7.27 -4.19
CA GLN A 84 -14.98 -8.11 -4.51
C GLN A 84 -14.86 -9.55 -3.99
N GLN A 85 -13.65 -9.97 -3.60
CA GLN A 85 -13.33 -11.36 -3.28
C GLN A 85 -13.06 -11.59 -1.78
N VAL A 86 -12.95 -10.53 -0.99
CA VAL A 86 -12.60 -10.57 0.43
C VAL A 86 -13.68 -9.92 1.27
N GLN A 87 -13.90 -10.48 2.47
CA GLN A 87 -14.95 -9.99 3.38
C GLN A 87 -14.38 -9.36 4.65
N ASN A 88 -13.26 -9.88 5.18
CA ASN A 88 -12.80 -9.55 6.53
C ASN A 88 -11.52 -8.71 6.58
N LEU A 89 -10.53 -9.04 5.75
CA LEU A 89 -9.21 -8.42 5.70
C LEU A 89 -8.72 -8.34 4.26
N LEU A 90 -8.12 -7.22 3.84
CA LEU A 90 -7.40 -7.08 2.58
C LEU A 90 -6.04 -6.40 2.84
N ILE A 91 -4.98 -6.99 2.30
CA ILE A 91 -3.62 -6.43 2.35
C ILE A 91 -3.33 -5.67 1.05
N TYR A 92 -2.70 -4.51 1.14
CA TYR A 92 -2.32 -3.70 -0.02
C TYR A 92 -0.79 -3.54 -0.05
N ASP A 93 -0.15 -3.96 -1.13
CA ASP A 93 1.26 -3.69 -1.45
C ASP A 93 1.28 -3.03 -2.81
N THR A 94 1.11 -1.74 -2.98
CA THR A 94 0.94 -0.64 -2.03
C THR A 94 -0.42 0.01 -2.34
N ASN A 95 -0.58 1.32 -2.15
CA ASN A 95 -1.71 2.08 -2.69
C ASN A 95 -1.24 3.37 -3.40
N LEU A 96 -2.20 4.15 -3.93
CA LEU A 96 -1.89 5.40 -4.65
C LEU A 96 -1.15 6.47 -3.84
N LEU A 97 -1.11 6.37 -2.51
CA LEU A 97 -0.34 7.31 -1.70
C LEU A 97 1.17 7.18 -1.98
N GLU A 98 1.65 5.95 -2.22
CA GLU A 98 3.05 5.70 -2.56
C GLU A 98 3.38 6.28 -3.94
N LEU A 99 2.50 6.07 -4.92
CA LEU A 99 2.62 6.68 -6.24
C LEU A 99 2.65 8.21 -6.14
N LYS A 100 1.78 8.82 -5.32
CA LYS A 100 1.79 10.26 -5.08
C LYS A 100 3.16 10.72 -4.58
N VAL A 101 3.66 10.12 -3.49
CA VAL A 101 4.93 10.52 -2.86
C VAL A 101 6.09 10.40 -3.84
N TYR A 102 6.21 9.28 -4.56
CA TYR A 102 7.27 9.14 -5.56
C TYR A 102 7.14 10.15 -6.69
N THR A 103 5.93 10.37 -7.20
CA THR A 103 5.73 11.33 -8.28
C THR A 103 6.16 12.73 -7.85
N GLU A 104 5.74 13.18 -6.67
CA GLU A 104 6.12 14.49 -6.14
C GLU A 104 7.63 14.57 -5.91
N TYR A 105 8.25 13.51 -5.42
CA TYR A 105 9.70 13.49 -5.19
C TYR A 105 10.50 13.55 -6.50
N TYR A 106 10.19 12.69 -7.49
CA TYR A 106 10.94 12.60 -8.74
C TYR A 106 10.65 13.75 -9.72
N TYR A 107 9.48 14.38 -9.63
CA TYR A 107 9.07 15.45 -10.55
C TYR A 107 8.97 16.83 -9.88
N ASN A 108 9.81 17.10 -8.87
CA ASN A 108 9.95 18.41 -8.22
C ASN A 108 8.60 18.99 -7.72
N GLY A 109 7.83 18.18 -7.00
CA GLY A 109 6.52 18.52 -6.43
C GLY A 109 5.35 18.38 -7.40
N PHE A 110 5.59 17.97 -8.65
CA PHE A 110 4.51 17.67 -9.59
C PHE A 110 3.83 16.36 -9.25
N CYS A 111 2.50 16.35 -9.21
CA CYS A 111 1.69 15.14 -9.23
C CYS A 111 0.32 15.46 -9.83
N PRO A 112 -0.20 14.64 -10.77
CA PRO A 112 -1.55 14.80 -11.31
C PRO A 112 -2.61 14.93 -10.22
N ILE A 113 -3.56 15.85 -10.41
CA ILE A 113 -4.58 16.14 -9.39
C ILE A 113 -5.49 14.95 -9.13
N GLU A 114 -5.70 14.10 -10.14
CA GLU A 114 -6.46 12.86 -10.08
C GLU A 114 -5.82 11.87 -9.11
N ILE A 115 -4.49 11.70 -9.17
CA ILE A 115 -3.73 10.82 -8.29
C ILE A 115 -3.82 11.34 -6.85
N LYS A 116 -3.57 12.64 -6.65
CA LYS A 116 -3.66 13.25 -5.31
C LYS A 116 -5.04 13.07 -4.67
N LYS A 117 -6.11 13.26 -5.44
CA LYS A 117 -7.48 13.09 -4.94
C LYS A 117 -7.78 11.64 -4.58
N GLU A 118 -7.44 10.68 -5.44
CA GLU A 118 -7.76 9.27 -5.18
C GLU A 118 -6.87 8.67 -4.07
N ALA A 119 -5.60 9.09 -3.95
CA ALA A 119 -4.68 8.66 -2.90
C ALA A 119 -5.20 8.92 -1.47
N THR A 120 -6.01 9.97 -1.28
CA THR A 120 -6.51 10.37 0.05
C THR A 120 -7.99 10.08 0.26
N LYS A 121 -8.66 9.49 -0.74
CA LYS A 121 -10.12 9.31 -0.74
C LYS A 121 -10.55 8.09 0.08
N ASN A 122 -9.80 7.01 -0.01
CA ASN A 122 -10.14 5.75 0.64
C ASN A 122 -9.72 5.78 2.12
N LYS A 123 -10.61 5.28 2.98
CA LYS A 123 -10.27 5.01 4.38
C LYS A 123 -9.62 3.64 4.50
N PHE A 124 -8.45 3.62 5.11
CA PHE A 124 -7.71 2.41 5.46
C PHE A 124 -7.68 2.26 6.98
N SER A 125 -7.66 1.02 7.46
CA SER A 125 -7.64 0.74 8.90
C SER A 125 -6.27 1.09 9.49
N ILE A 126 -5.19 0.80 8.77
CA ILE A 126 -3.83 1.14 9.17
C ILE A 126 -2.86 1.11 7.99
N TYR A 127 -1.80 1.93 8.08
CA TYR A 127 -0.59 1.84 7.28
C TYR A 127 0.53 1.19 8.10
N LEU A 128 1.14 0.12 7.58
CA LEU A 128 2.35 -0.48 8.14
C LEU A 128 3.54 0.10 7.37
N LEU A 129 4.18 1.12 7.96
CA LEU A 129 5.29 1.85 7.35
C LEU A 129 6.60 1.09 7.57
N THR A 130 7.15 0.53 6.50
CA THR A 130 8.37 -0.26 6.51
C THR A 130 9.62 0.61 6.56
N TYR A 131 10.50 0.37 7.54
CA TYR A 131 11.75 1.10 7.71
C TYR A 131 12.85 0.63 6.75
N VAL A 132 13.98 1.36 6.71
CA VAL A 132 15.08 1.17 5.74
C VAL A 132 16.31 0.45 6.32
N ASP A 133 16.12 -0.31 7.40
CA ASP A 133 17.17 -1.11 8.06
C ASP A 133 17.50 -2.45 7.34
N THR A 134 16.81 -2.75 6.24
CA THR A 134 17.14 -3.87 5.34
C THR A 134 18.31 -3.52 4.43
N PRO A 135 19.16 -4.49 4.01
CA PRO A 135 20.15 -4.26 2.98
C PRO A 135 19.51 -3.71 1.69
N TRP A 136 20.25 -2.86 0.97
CA TRP A 136 19.83 -2.40 -0.34
C TRP A 136 19.95 -3.53 -1.36
N GLU A 137 18.93 -3.70 -2.18
CA GLU A 137 18.92 -4.64 -3.30
C GLU A 137 18.84 -3.83 -4.61
N ALA A 138 19.96 -3.75 -5.33
CA ALA A 138 20.01 -3.08 -6.62
C ALA A 138 19.27 -3.92 -7.68
N ASP A 139 18.50 -3.24 -8.54
CA ASP A 139 17.93 -3.80 -9.76
C ASP A 139 17.87 -2.73 -10.85
N ASP A 140 17.35 -3.10 -12.04
CA ASP A 140 17.28 -2.22 -13.21
C ASP A 140 16.44 -0.94 -13.01
N LEU A 141 15.59 -0.88 -11.98
CA LEU A 141 14.63 0.19 -11.74
C LEU A 141 14.98 1.05 -10.51
N ARG A 142 15.89 0.59 -9.64
CA ARG A 142 16.22 1.21 -8.36
C ARG A 142 17.49 2.04 -8.43
N ASP A 143 17.40 3.33 -8.16
CA ASP A 143 18.48 4.30 -8.43
C ASP A 143 18.99 5.10 -7.20
N ARG A 144 18.38 4.97 -6.00
CA ARG A 144 18.76 5.80 -4.82
C ARG A 144 19.13 5.02 -3.54
N PRO A 145 20.31 4.38 -3.49
CA PRO A 145 20.76 3.68 -2.28
C PRO A 145 21.09 4.60 -1.09
N GLU A 146 21.48 5.86 -1.34
CA GLU A 146 22.02 6.76 -0.29
C GLU A 146 20.95 7.60 0.43
N ASN A 147 19.76 7.78 -0.16
CA ASN A 147 18.72 8.70 0.36
C ASN A 147 17.55 7.97 1.01
N ARG A 148 17.75 6.73 1.47
CA ARG A 148 16.66 5.88 1.99
C ARG A 148 16.02 6.45 3.25
N GLU A 149 16.80 7.03 4.16
CA GLU A 149 16.24 7.68 5.36
C GLU A 149 15.45 8.94 5.04
N GLU A 150 15.91 9.74 4.08
CA GLU A 150 15.17 10.90 3.60
C GLU A 150 13.82 10.47 3.03
N MET A 151 13.83 9.47 2.15
CA MET A 151 12.61 8.91 1.56
C MET A 151 11.66 8.40 2.66
N PHE A 152 12.17 7.66 3.65
CA PHE A 152 11.35 7.21 4.78
C PHE A 152 10.67 8.38 5.50
N ARG A 153 11.40 9.48 5.77
CA ARG A 153 10.84 10.66 6.44
C ARG A 153 9.76 11.34 5.59
N ILE A 154 9.93 11.39 4.27
CA ILE A 154 8.91 11.93 3.35
C ILE A 154 7.64 11.06 3.41
N PHE A 155 7.78 9.74 3.33
CA PHE A 155 6.66 8.80 3.47
C PHE A 155 5.94 8.97 4.81
N GLU A 156 6.68 9.06 5.91
CA GLU A 156 6.11 9.26 7.24
C GLU A 156 5.39 10.63 7.37
N ALA A 157 5.97 11.68 6.81
CA ALA A 157 5.38 13.03 6.82
C ALA A 157 4.05 13.07 6.08
N GLU A 158 3.90 12.31 4.98
CA GLU A 158 2.65 12.18 4.24
C GLU A 158 1.54 11.59 5.12
N LEU A 159 1.82 10.50 5.83
CA LEU A 159 0.86 9.87 6.75
C LEU A 159 0.45 10.83 7.87
N LYS A 160 1.43 11.55 8.45
CA LYS A 160 1.18 12.56 9.49
C LYS A 160 0.32 13.71 8.98
N THR A 161 0.58 14.20 7.77
CA THR A 161 -0.15 15.32 7.15
C THR A 161 -1.62 15.00 6.96
N HIS A 162 -1.92 13.74 6.59
CA HIS A 162 -3.29 13.27 6.41
C HIS A 162 -3.91 12.66 7.67
N ASN A 163 -3.18 12.62 8.78
CA ASN A 163 -3.58 11.97 10.03
C ASN A 163 -4.03 10.51 9.81
N PHE A 164 -3.32 9.79 8.94
CA PHE A 164 -3.58 8.39 8.70
C PHE A 164 -2.99 7.53 9.82
N PRO A 165 -3.74 6.54 10.36
CA PRO A 165 -3.23 5.65 11.39
C PRO A 165 -2.09 4.80 10.82
N TYR A 166 -0.95 4.78 11.50
CA TYR A 166 0.19 4.00 11.05
C TYR A 166 1.05 3.48 12.20
N GLU A 167 1.78 2.40 11.90
CA GLU A 167 2.81 1.84 12.76
C GLU A 167 4.07 1.60 11.95
N VAL A 168 5.24 1.82 12.56
CA VAL A 168 6.53 1.62 11.88
C VAL A 168 7.03 0.20 12.11
N LEU A 169 7.30 -0.52 11.02
CA LEU A 169 7.91 -1.85 11.06
C LEU A 169 9.42 -1.77 10.85
N LYS A 170 10.18 -2.30 11.80
CA LYS A 170 11.64 -2.38 11.80
C LYS A 170 12.10 -3.82 11.98
N GLY A 171 13.39 -4.04 11.74
CA GLY A 171 14.05 -5.33 11.93
C GLY A 171 14.01 -6.19 10.67
N ASN A 172 14.38 -7.45 10.86
CA ASN A 172 14.42 -8.44 9.79
C ASN A 172 13.02 -8.90 9.36
N GLU A 173 12.96 -9.72 8.32
CA GLU A 173 11.71 -10.25 7.75
C GLU A 173 10.78 -10.87 8.80
N LYS A 174 11.33 -11.71 9.69
CA LYS A 174 10.55 -12.38 10.74
C LYS A 174 10.01 -11.38 11.77
N GLU A 175 10.84 -10.45 12.23
CA GLU A 175 10.43 -9.43 13.20
C GLU A 175 9.31 -8.53 12.64
N ARG A 176 9.41 -8.13 11.37
CA ARG A 176 8.38 -7.35 10.69
C ARG A 176 7.08 -8.13 10.55
N PHE A 177 7.16 -9.39 10.18
CA PHE A 177 5.99 -10.27 10.07
C PHE A 177 5.28 -10.45 11.42
N GLU A 178 6.02 -10.80 12.48
CA GLU A 178 5.45 -10.98 13.82
C GLU A 178 4.79 -9.70 14.36
N ASN A 179 5.43 -8.54 14.15
CA ASN A 179 4.88 -7.25 14.54
C ASN A 179 3.61 -6.90 13.74
N ALA A 180 3.64 -7.11 12.41
CA ALA A 180 2.47 -6.89 11.56
C ALA A 180 1.29 -7.77 11.97
N VAL A 181 1.52 -9.06 12.22
CA VAL A 181 0.49 -9.99 12.70
C VAL A 181 -0.11 -9.52 14.02
N LYS A 182 0.72 -9.14 14.99
CA LYS A 182 0.22 -8.61 16.28
C LYS A 182 -0.72 -7.41 16.09
N ILE A 183 -0.32 -6.45 15.26
CA ILE A 183 -1.10 -5.25 14.99
C ILE A 183 -2.43 -5.59 14.29
N ILE A 184 -2.38 -6.46 13.28
CA ILE A 184 -3.58 -6.86 12.52
C ILE A 184 -4.54 -7.66 13.41
N ASP A 185 -4.04 -8.56 14.25
CA ASP A 185 -4.85 -9.31 15.21
C ASP A 185 -5.59 -8.38 16.19
N GLU A 186 -4.93 -7.31 16.66
CA GLU A 186 -5.58 -6.31 17.51
C GLU A 186 -6.68 -5.55 16.77
N LEU A 187 -6.51 -5.26 15.47
CA LEU A 187 -7.55 -4.63 14.65
C LEU A 187 -8.73 -5.58 14.42
N LEU A 188 -8.46 -6.87 14.17
CA LEU A 188 -9.51 -7.87 13.95
C LEU A 188 -10.30 -8.20 15.22
N LYS A 189 -9.69 -8.11 16.41
CA LYS A 189 -10.37 -8.29 17.71
C LYS A 189 -11.28 -7.13 18.12
N LYS A 190 -11.06 -5.94 17.56
CA LYS A 190 -11.84 -4.72 17.87
C LYS A 190 -13.16 -4.61 17.09
N LYS A 191 -13.44 -5.58 16.21
CA LYS A 191 -14.72 -5.77 15.52
C LYS A 191 -15.66 -6.59 16.40
#